data_AF-A0A6J2JUQ1-F1
#
_entry.id   AF-A0A6J2JUQ1-F1
#
_cell.length_a   1.000
_cell.length_b   1.000
_cell.length_c   1.000
_cell.angle_alpha   90.00
_cell.angle_beta   90.00
_cell.angle_gamma   90.00
#
_symmetry.space_group_name_H-M   'P 1'
#
loop_
_entity.id
_entity.type
_entity.pdbx_description
1 polymer ?
#
loop_
_entity_poly.entity_id
_entity_poly.type
_entity_poly.pdbx_seq_one_letter_code
_entity_poly.pdbx_strand_id
1 'polypeptide(L)'
;MDTCFVACCCNCAKNYGFTKTDLDRFTDNIENLLNNNNGRQCFRDFMEEAKMRHGLRTLHFWERVDKYISSQDTVHSASHSGCLKRVDSLIDIAEKIEEFDFAIMERLCIARESENREEIITVLKLFKVEAAKALKREYNAFKRHFVVKN
;
A
#
# COMPACT_ATOMS: atom_id res chain seq x y z
N MET A 1 16.40 -31.29 -11.85
CA MET A 1 14.93 -31.42 -11.86
C MET A 1 14.36 -30.02 -11.85
N ASP A 2 14.08 -29.50 -13.04
CA ASP A 2 13.54 -28.16 -13.24
C ASP A 2 12.04 -28.17 -12.95
N THR A 3 11.67 -27.81 -11.73
CA THR A 3 10.27 -27.70 -11.34
C THR A 3 9.67 -26.47 -11.99
N CYS A 4 8.81 -26.75 -12.96
CA CYS A 4 8.03 -25.84 -13.80
C CYS A 4 7.26 -24.83 -12.94
N PHE A 5 7.69 -23.56 -13.03
CA PHE A 5 6.92 -22.41 -12.56
C PHE A 5 5.64 -22.35 -13.40
N VAL A 6 4.49 -22.46 -12.73
CA VAL A 6 3.16 -22.45 -13.35
C VAL A 6 3.11 -21.36 -14.41
N ALA A 7 2.64 -21.71 -15.60
CA ALA A 7 2.61 -20.90 -16.83
C ALA A 7 2.07 -19.46 -16.70
N CYS A 8 1.47 -19.11 -15.56
CA CYS A 8 1.08 -17.76 -15.18
C CYS A 8 2.28 -16.85 -14.83
N CYS A 9 3.30 -17.33 -14.10
CA CYS A 9 4.47 -16.53 -13.70
C CYS A 9 5.27 -15.97 -14.88
N CYS A 10 5.43 -16.76 -15.95
CA CYS A 10 6.17 -16.32 -17.14
C CYS A 10 5.45 -15.20 -17.90
N ASN A 11 4.12 -15.17 -17.84
CA ASN A 11 3.32 -14.12 -18.47
C ASN A 11 3.23 -12.88 -17.56
N CYS A 12 3.05 -13.04 -16.24
CA CYS A 12 3.07 -11.92 -15.30
C CYS A 12 4.43 -11.21 -15.28
N ALA A 13 5.54 -11.96 -15.18
CA ALA A 13 6.89 -11.41 -15.22
C ALA A 13 7.16 -10.57 -16.49
N LYS A 14 6.70 -11.06 -17.66
CA LYS A 14 6.80 -10.33 -18.92
C LYS A 14 5.88 -9.11 -18.97
N ASN A 15 4.65 -9.22 -18.48
CA ASN A 15 3.66 -8.14 -18.52
C ASN A 15 4.02 -6.98 -17.57
N TYR A 16 4.66 -7.27 -16.44
CA TYR A 16 5.06 -6.27 -15.45
C TYR A 16 6.55 -5.92 -15.49
N GLY A 17 7.33 -6.55 -16.37
CA GLY A 17 8.76 -6.28 -16.52
C GLY A 17 9.59 -6.62 -15.28
N PHE A 18 9.26 -7.69 -14.55
CA PHE A 18 10.04 -8.16 -13.39
C PHE A 18 10.56 -9.59 -13.60
N THR A 19 11.66 -9.93 -12.93
CA THR A 19 12.26 -11.27 -12.99
C THR A 19 11.65 -12.21 -11.96
N LYS A 20 11.94 -13.51 -12.07
CA LYS A 20 11.57 -14.47 -11.02
C LYS A 20 12.16 -14.07 -9.65
N THR A 21 13.40 -13.60 -9.62
CA THR A 21 14.05 -13.12 -8.39
C THR A 21 13.30 -11.95 -7.76
N ASP A 22 12.75 -11.05 -8.58
CA ASP A 22 11.92 -9.95 -8.08
C ASP A 22 10.62 -10.48 -7.46
N LEU A 23 9.99 -11.47 -8.09
CA LEU A 23 8.79 -12.10 -7.55
C LEU A 23 9.07 -12.81 -6.23
N ASP A 24 10.18 -13.55 -6.13
CA ASP A 24 10.61 -14.18 -4.87
C ASP A 24 10.74 -13.09 -3.78
N ARG A 25 11.44 -11.99 -4.07
CA ARG A 25 11.58 -10.83 -3.17
C ARG A 25 10.24 -10.20 -2.76
N PHE A 26 9.28 -10.08 -3.70
CA PHE A 26 7.94 -9.59 -3.43
C PHE A 26 7.18 -10.52 -2.49
N THR A 27 7.36 -11.84 -2.63
CA THR A 27 6.70 -12.85 -1.80
C THR A 27 7.39 -13.09 -0.45
N ASP A 28 8.60 -12.57 -0.24
CA ASP A 28 9.29 -12.64 1.05
C ASP A 28 8.69 -11.71 2.11
N ASN A 29 8.54 -10.42 1.78
CA ASN A 29 8.03 -9.39 2.68
C ASN A 29 7.07 -8.45 1.93
N ILE A 30 5.93 -8.14 2.54
CA ILE A 30 4.95 -7.19 1.99
C ILE A 30 5.56 -5.81 1.75
N GLU A 31 6.53 -5.38 2.56
CA GLU A 31 7.21 -4.10 2.34
C GLU A 31 8.04 -4.08 1.06
N ASN A 32 8.65 -5.21 0.68
CA ASN A 32 9.37 -5.31 -0.60
C ASN A 32 8.40 -5.16 -1.78
N LEU A 33 7.23 -5.80 -1.67
CA LEU A 33 6.16 -5.68 -2.66
C LEU A 33 5.62 -4.24 -2.73
N LEU A 34 5.30 -3.65 -1.59
CA LEU A 34 4.70 -2.32 -1.51
C LEU A 34 5.66 -1.20 -1.87
N ASN A 35 6.96 -1.31 -1.59
CA ASN A 35 7.92 -0.27 -1.96
C ASN A 35 8.39 -0.36 -3.41
N ASN A 36 8.00 -1.40 -4.16
CA ASN A 36 8.32 -1.55 -5.57
C ASN A 36 7.10 -1.22 -6.45
N ASN A 37 7.28 -0.35 -7.45
CA ASN A 37 6.19 0.06 -8.34
C ASN A 37 5.57 -1.11 -9.11
N ASN A 38 6.40 -1.99 -9.69
CA ASN A 38 5.95 -3.14 -10.46
C ASN A 38 5.31 -4.20 -9.55
N GLY A 39 5.88 -4.41 -8.36
CA GLY A 39 5.31 -5.27 -7.32
C GLY A 39 3.92 -4.80 -6.89
N ARG A 40 3.76 -3.50 -6.57
CA ARG A 40 2.46 -2.91 -6.25
C ARG A 40 1.44 -3.06 -7.38
N GLN A 41 1.85 -2.81 -8.62
CA GLN A 41 0.94 -2.94 -9.76
C GLN A 41 0.48 -4.40 -9.92
N CYS A 42 1.39 -5.37 -9.83
CA CYS A 42 1.04 -6.78 -9.88
C CYS A 42 0.09 -7.19 -8.75
N PHE A 43 0.32 -6.66 -7.53
CA PHE A 43 -0.56 -6.92 -6.39
C PHE A 43 -1.95 -6.32 -6.54
N ARG A 44 -2.04 -5.10 -7.09
CA ARG A 44 -3.31 -4.47 -7.46
C ARG A 44 -4.08 -5.34 -8.44
N ASP A 45 -3.47 -5.72 -9.54
CA ASP A 45 -4.14 -6.46 -10.61
C ASP A 45 -4.63 -7.82 -10.11
N PHE A 46 -3.81 -8.51 -9.30
CA PHE A 46 -4.23 -9.72 -8.58
C PHE A 46 -5.48 -9.48 -7.73
N MET A 47 -5.52 -8.40 -6.94
CA MET A 47 -6.67 -8.07 -6.10
C MET A 47 -7.90 -7.68 -6.92
N GLU A 48 -7.73 -7.04 -8.08
CA GLU A 48 -8.81 -6.70 -9.02
C GLU A 48 -9.43 -7.98 -9.61
N GLU A 49 -8.61 -8.90 -10.11
CA GLU A 49 -9.05 -10.20 -10.63
C GLU A 49 -9.75 -11.03 -9.57
N ALA A 50 -9.20 -11.07 -8.35
CA ALA A 50 -9.77 -11.78 -7.21
C ALA A 50 -10.93 -11.03 -6.52
N LYS A 51 -11.32 -9.84 -7.02
CA LYS A 51 -12.41 -9.00 -6.50
C LYS A 51 -12.26 -8.62 -5.02
N MET A 52 -11.02 -8.43 -4.55
CA MET A 52 -10.67 -8.08 -3.18
C MET A 52 -10.85 -6.56 -2.92
N ARG A 53 -12.10 -6.09 -2.92
CA ARG A 53 -12.43 -4.66 -2.84
C ARG A 53 -11.89 -3.95 -1.60
N HIS A 54 -11.86 -4.63 -0.45
CA HIS A 54 -11.33 -4.07 0.79
C HIS A 54 -9.82 -3.83 0.68
N GLY A 55 -9.06 -4.86 0.29
CA GLY A 55 -7.62 -4.73 0.02
C GLY A 55 -7.29 -3.65 -1.03
N LEU A 56 -8.07 -3.52 -2.10
CA LEU A 56 -7.87 -2.45 -3.08
C LEU A 56 -8.01 -1.04 -2.48
N ARG A 57 -8.98 -0.85 -1.57
CA ARG A 57 -9.17 0.42 -0.86
C ARG A 57 -7.99 0.70 0.07
N THR A 58 -7.53 -0.30 0.81
CA THR A 58 -6.39 -0.18 1.72
C THR A 58 -5.09 0.09 0.97
N LEU A 59 -4.87 -0.56 -0.18
CA LEU A 59 -3.71 -0.28 -1.04
C LEU A 59 -3.77 1.14 -1.61
N HIS A 60 -4.95 1.58 -2.07
CA HIS A 60 -5.13 2.95 -2.55
C HIS A 60 -4.84 4.00 -1.48
N PHE A 61 -5.30 3.77 -0.24
CA PHE A 61 -4.93 4.60 0.90
C PHE A 61 -3.42 4.61 1.13
N TRP A 62 -2.78 3.44 1.19
CA TRP A 62 -1.34 3.32 1.39
C TRP A 62 -0.55 4.13 0.35
N GLU A 63 -0.92 4.06 -0.93
CA GLU A 63 -0.26 4.81 -2.01
C GLU A 63 -0.49 6.32 -1.91
N ARG A 64 -1.68 6.74 -1.49
CA ARG A 64 -2.01 8.16 -1.27
C ARG A 64 -1.16 8.74 -0.15
N VAL A 65 -0.98 7.97 0.93
CA VAL A 65 -0.11 8.32 2.06
C VAL A 65 1.35 8.38 1.62
N ASP A 66 1.84 7.36 0.91
CA ASP A 66 3.21 7.30 0.40
C ASP A 66 3.53 8.51 -0.50
N LYS A 67 2.65 8.78 -1.48
CA LYS A 67 2.76 9.95 -2.35
C LYS A 67 2.70 11.27 -1.57
N TYR A 68 1.87 11.36 -0.53
CA TYR A 68 1.82 12.55 0.30
C TYR A 68 3.17 12.79 0.97
N ILE A 69 3.69 11.79 1.69
CA ILE A 69 4.96 11.88 2.41
C ILE A 69 6.11 12.23 1.44
N SER A 70 6.25 11.52 0.31
CA SER A 70 7.32 11.80 -0.66
C SER A 70 7.21 13.19 -1.31
N SER A 71 5.99 13.72 -1.46
CA SER A 71 5.78 15.08 -1.99
C SER A 71 6.17 16.17 -0.98
N GLN A 72 6.14 15.87 0.32
CA GLN A 72 6.56 16.82 1.35
C GLN A 72 8.08 17.04 1.32
N ASP A 73 8.86 16.01 0.99
CA ASP A 73 10.32 16.10 0.92
C ASP A 73 10.83 16.92 -0.27
N THR A 74 9.99 17.16 -1.28
CA THR A 74 10.38 17.78 -2.56
C THR A 74 9.73 19.14 -2.83
N VAL A 75 8.61 19.47 -2.18
CA VAL A 75 7.81 20.66 -2.50
C VAL A 75 7.90 21.72 -1.39
N HIS A 76 8.64 22.79 -1.64
CA HIS A 76 8.66 24.00 -0.81
C HIS A 76 7.49 24.97 -1.09
N SER A 77 6.62 24.70 -2.08
CA SER A 77 5.66 25.67 -2.62
C SER A 77 4.18 25.27 -2.56
N ALA A 78 3.81 24.16 -1.92
CA ALA A 78 2.40 23.81 -1.73
C ALA A 78 1.79 24.75 -0.69
N SER A 79 0.60 25.31 -0.97
CA SER A 79 -0.11 26.13 0.00
C SER A 79 -0.50 25.27 1.21
N HIS A 80 -0.36 25.83 2.42
CA HIS A 80 -0.73 25.17 3.68
C HIS A 80 -2.15 24.59 3.64
N SER A 81 -3.11 25.38 3.15
CA SER A 81 -4.50 24.96 2.96
C SER A 81 -4.67 23.81 1.95
N GLY A 82 -3.84 23.75 0.92
CA GLY A 82 -3.81 22.64 -0.04
C GLY A 82 -3.29 21.35 0.58
N CYS A 83 -2.30 21.43 1.46
CA CYS A 83 -1.80 20.28 2.22
C CYS A 83 -2.87 19.71 3.16
N LEU A 84 -3.55 20.56 3.93
CA LEU A 84 -4.60 20.12 4.85
C LEU A 84 -5.77 19.45 4.11
N LYS A 85 -6.22 20.00 2.97
CA LYS A 85 -7.26 19.37 2.14
C LYS A 85 -6.88 17.96 1.65
N ARG A 86 -5.58 17.73 1.39
CA ARG A 86 -5.09 16.39 1.04
C ARG A 86 -5.15 15.44 2.23
N VAL A 87 -4.90 15.94 3.45
CA VAL A 87 -5.05 15.17 4.69
C VAL A 87 -6.52 14.86 4.97
N ASP A 88 -7.43 15.84 4.80
CA ASP A 88 -8.88 15.62 4.92
C ASP A 88 -9.34 14.50 3.97
N SER A 89 -8.89 14.52 2.72
CA SER A 89 -9.18 13.45 1.77
C SER A 89 -8.57 12.09 2.17
N LEU A 90 -7.47 12.05 2.93
CA LEU A 90 -6.90 10.81 3.44
C LEU A 90 -7.76 10.25 4.59
N ILE A 91 -8.26 11.13 5.47
CA ILE A 91 -9.19 10.78 6.55
C ILE A 91 -10.46 10.14 5.96
N ASP A 92 -11.08 10.77 4.96
CA ASP A 92 -12.30 10.26 4.29
C ASP A 92 -12.14 8.84 3.69
N ILE A 93 -10.89 8.48 3.30
CA ILE A 93 -10.57 7.16 2.78
C ILE A 93 -10.33 6.19 3.94
N ALA A 94 -9.59 6.63 4.96
CA ALA A 94 -9.24 5.84 6.14
C ALA A 94 -10.47 5.41 6.94
N GLU A 95 -11.48 6.27 7.08
CA GLU A 95 -12.76 5.95 7.73
C GLU A 95 -13.50 4.76 7.11
N LYS A 96 -13.18 4.40 5.86
CA LYS A 96 -13.81 3.31 5.11
C LYS A 96 -12.99 2.02 5.16
N ILE A 97 -11.92 1.99 5.96
CA ILE A 97 -11.04 0.83 6.17
C ILE A 97 -11.37 0.27 7.56
N GLU A 98 -12.00 -0.91 7.58
CA GLU A 98 -12.52 -1.54 8.80
C GLU A 98 -11.41 -1.94 9.79
N GLU A 99 -10.20 -2.14 9.28
CA GLU A 99 -9.03 -2.50 10.07
C GLU A 99 -8.45 -1.32 10.87
N PHE A 100 -8.84 -0.08 10.57
CA PHE A 100 -8.41 1.09 11.34
C PHE A 100 -9.34 1.32 12.52
N ASP A 101 -8.82 1.12 13.72
CA ASP A 101 -9.58 1.33 14.95
C ASP A 101 -9.81 2.81 15.27
N PHE A 102 -10.69 3.04 16.24
CA PHE A 102 -11.01 4.39 16.70
C PHE A 102 -9.76 5.14 17.20
N ALA A 103 -8.86 4.45 17.93
CA ALA A 103 -7.71 5.09 18.56
C ALA A 103 -6.71 5.63 17.53
N ILE A 104 -6.48 4.90 16.42
CA ILE A 104 -5.60 5.38 15.37
C ILE A 104 -6.26 6.48 14.53
N MET A 105 -7.57 6.39 14.27
CA MET A 105 -8.32 7.44 13.59
C MET A 105 -8.34 8.75 14.39
N GLU A 106 -8.56 8.68 15.70
CA GLU A 106 -8.52 9.83 16.60
C GLU A 106 -7.15 10.54 16.54
N ARG A 107 -6.05 9.78 16.52
CA ARG A 107 -4.70 10.36 16.37
C ARG A 107 -4.52 11.12 15.07
N LEU A 108 -5.12 10.65 13.97
CA LEU A 108 -5.04 11.36 12.69
C LEU A 108 -5.85 12.65 12.71
N CYS A 109 -7.03 12.64 13.31
CA CYS A 109 -7.85 13.84 13.47
C CYS A 109 -7.12 14.88 14.33
N ILE A 110 -6.57 14.49 15.48
CA ILE A 110 -5.80 15.38 16.37
C ILE A 110 -4.59 15.99 15.63
N ALA A 111 -3.82 15.17 14.90
CA ALA A 111 -2.68 15.66 14.13
C ALA A 111 -3.11 16.61 13.00
N ARG A 112 -4.26 16.36 12.38
CA ARG A 112 -4.84 17.25 11.37
C ARG A 112 -5.29 18.58 11.99
N GLU A 113 -5.85 18.56 13.19
CA GLU A 113 -6.33 19.74 13.92
C GLU A 113 -5.19 20.61 14.45
N SER A 114 -4.04 20.01 14.79
CA SER A 114 -2.86 20.76 15.21
C SER A 114 -2.24 21.58 14.07
N GLU A 115 -2.60 21.27 12.82
CA GLU A 115 -2.02 21.81 11.59
C GLU A 115 -0.48 21.71 11.54
N ASN A 116 0.11 20.90 12.43
CA ASN A 116 1.54 20.71 12.50
C ASN A 116 1.94 19.67 11.47
N ARG A 117 2.66 20.12 10.44
CA ARG A 117 3.13 19.27 9.35
C ARG A 117 3.94 18.07 9.83
N GLU A 118 4.84 18.23 10.79
CA GLU A 118 5.70 17.14 11.28
C GLU A 118 4.87 16.09 12.03
N GLU A 119 3.89 16.54 12.82
CA GLU A 119 2.96 15.66 13.53
C GLU A 119 2.08 14.88 12.55
N ILE A 120 1.52 15.56 11.54
CA ILE A 120 0.75 14.93 10.46
C ILE A 120 1.60 13.86 9.76
N ILE A 121 2.84 14.18 9.36
CA ILE A 121 3.72 13.22 8.69
C ILE A 121 4.02 12.02 9.60
N THR A 122 4.24 12.27 10.90
CA THR A 122 4.52 11.21 11.87
C THR A 122 3.34 10.26 12.00
N VAL A 123 2.12 10.77 12.13
CA VAL A 123 0.91 9.93 12.19
C VAL A 123 0.66 9.22 10.87
N LEU A 124 0.85 9.88 9.72
CA LEU A 124 0.70 9.24 8.41
C LEU A 124 1.70 8.09 8.18
N LYS A 125 2.93 8.19 8.70
CA LYS A 125 3.89 7.07 8.69
C LYS A 125 3.38 5.87 9.48
N LEU A 126 2.72 6.09 10.62
CA LEU A 126 2.07 5.03 11.39
C LEU A 126 0.92 4.39 10.59
N PHE A 127 0.07 5.21 9.95
CA PHE A 127 -1.01 4.71 9.08
C PHE A 127 -0.49 3.89 7.90
N LYS A 128 0.68 4.24 7.34
CA LYS A 128 1.32 3.46 6.27
C LYS A 128 1.68 2.04 6.76
N VAL A 129 2.13 1.92 8.02
CA VAL A 129 2.42 0.62 8.65
C VAL A 129 1.14 -0.17 8.93
N GLU A 130 0.10 0.48 9.49
CA GLU A 130 -1.18 -0.20 9.74
C GLU A 130 -1.88 -0.64 8.45
N ALA A 131 -1.82 0.17 7.39
CA ALA A 131 -2.34 -0.21 6.07
C ALA A 131 -1.63 -1.46 5.52
N ALA A 132 -0.30 -1.56 5.68
CA ALA A 132 0.43 -2.77 5.28
C ALA A 132 0.02 -3.99 6.11
N LYS A 133 -0.25 -3.82 7.41
CA LYS A 133 -0.78 -4.91 8.26
C LYS A 133 -2.20 -5.33 7.84
N ALA A 134 -3.07 -4.38 7.51
CA ALA A 134 -4.42 -4.65 7.02
C ALA A 134 -4.40 -5.45 5.70
N LEU A 135 -3.43 -5.18 4.82
CA LEU A 135 -3.23 -5.92 3.56
C LEU A 135 -2.66 -7.34 3.73
N LYS A 136 -2.39 -7.81 4.96
CA LYS A 136 -1.73 -9.09 5.20
C LYS A 136 -2.56 -10.28 4.68
N ARG A 137 -3.89 -10.18 4.70
CA ARG A 137 -4.77 -11.24 4.19
C ARG A 137 -4.61 -11.39 2.67
N GLU A 138 -4.71 -10.29 1.95
CA GLU A 138 -4.55 -10.23 0.49
C GLU A 138 -3.13 -10.62 0.10
N TYR A 139 -2.13 -10.14 0.83
CA TYR A 139 -0.73 -10.51 0.62
C TYR A 139 -0.50 -12.02 0.78
N ASN A 140 -1.09 -12.66 1.78
CA ASN A 140 -1.01 -14.11 1.94
C ASN A 140 -1.71 -14.86 0.80
N ALA A 141 -2.80 -14.32 0.26
CA ALA A 141 -3.45 -14.88 -0.93
C ALA A 141 -2.57 -14.72 -2.18
N PHE A 142 -1.97 -13.54 -2.39
CA PHE A 142 -1.00 -13.27 -3.43
C PHE A 142 0.18 -14.25 -3.35
N LYS A 143 0.78 -14.43 -2.16
CA LYS A 143 1.84 -15.41 -1.94
C LYS A 143 1.42 -16.81 -2.35
N ARG A 144 0.24 -17.28 -1.95
CA ARG A 144 -0.24 -18.63 -2.33
C ARG A 144 -0.51 -18.78 -3.82
N HIS A 145 -0.89 -17.69 -4.49
CA HIS A 145 -1.11 -17.69 -5.94
C HIS A 145 0.20 -17.88 -6.72
N PHE A 146 1.29 -17.26 -6.27
CA PHE A 146 2.58 -17.28 -6.96
C PHE A 146 3.59 -18.31 -6.40
N VAL A 147 3.46 -18.66 -5.13
CA VAL A 147 4.27 -19.67 -4.42
C VAL A 147 3.37 -20.88 -4.19
N VAL A 148 3.24 -21.73 -5.20
CA VAL A 148 2.58 -23.04 -5.05
C VAL A 148 3.38 -23.84 -4.04
N LYS A 149 2.76 -24.21 -2.91
CA LYS A 149 3.36 -25.15 -1.95
C LYS A 149 3.39 -26.53 -2.59
N ASN A 150 4.59 -27.11 -2.69
CA ASN A 150 4.77 -28.56 -2.69
C ASN A 150 4.32 -29.12 -1.33
#